data_AF-A0AAU6EBV1-F1
#
_entry.id   AF-A0AAU6EBV1-F1
#
_cell.length_a   1.000
_cell.length_b   1.000
_cell.length_c   1.000
_cell.angle_alpha   90.00
_cell.angle_beta   90.00
_cell.angle_gamma   90.00
#
_symmetry.space_group_name_H-M   'P 1'
#
loop_
_entity.id
_entity.type
_entity.pdbx_description
1 polymer ?
#
loop_
_entity_poly.entity_id
_entity_poly.type
_entity_poly.pdbx_seq_one_letter_code
_entity_poly.pdbx_strand_id
1 'polypeptide(L)'
;MKLPDPRLSRAVLIGTSKYSLDNMPDLPAVANNLAAIKESLCDHRTWGLPPQNCKVISEPTTHSEMVDPIVTAAGEATDTLFVYFAGHGLADSEAGELYLTLTNSDSDLRRVSFTAVAYDHIRRAIVHSNAKRRVVVLDCCYSGYALGAMSGHENNMSDQANIEGTCVITSASKTKKSLAPPGELYTSFTAELVEVFKNGIEGHPRRLSLDKIFSHIHRALQSKARPLPQILNRNTAGHLELINNRAVISPGSNPPGYGPVPGIEVGTEFPDRKALHDAKVHRPLQAGICGTQSAGGAESICISGGYKDDQDHGDLIIYTGHGGRDPDTKKQVSDQQANHPGNAALISSQMSRLPVRVIRGADAGTEHSPSSGYSYDGLFTVADHWSTIGLDGFRILQFRLEALNDESDTEYPSTEHQHSQPHIAPDRWERISRGIYQDRQLSERIKKMYDNECQICGIALETIGGIRYAETTHIRGLGIPHNGPDTLNNILCLCPNHRILFDLGAVTIDDNLQVVDKITGELIDDLRVTPKHRVDLSFIRYHRDLHKTTLTQSDHRQSP
;
A
#
# COMPACT_ATOMS: atom_id res chain seq x y z
N MET A 1 10.29 -11.12 3.14
CA MET A 1 11.44 -10.21 3.39
C MET A 1 10.88 -8.79 3.60
N LYS A 2 11.69 -7.74 3.78
CA LYS A 2 11.19 -6.35 3.87
C LYS A 2 11.53 -5.63 2.57
N LEU A 3 10.61 -4.80 2.07
CA LEU A 3 10.89 -3.87 0.96
C LEU A 3 12.03 -2.92 1.31
N PRO A 4 12.74 -2.38 0.31
CA PRO A 4 13.76 -1.39 0.56
C PRO A 4 13.20 -0.15 1.25
N ASP A 5 13.89 0.41 2.24
CA ASP A 5 13.49 1.68 2.86
C ASP A 5 13.74 2.82 1.87
N PRO A 6 12.71 3.50 1.36
CA PRO A 6 12.86 4.51 0.33
C PRO A 6 13.65 5.75 0.81
N ARG A 7 13.72 6.01 2.12
CA ARG A 7 14.49 7.15 2.67
C ARG A 7 15.98 6.88 2.69
N LEU A 8 16.35 5.61 2.87
CA LEU A 8 17.74 5.12 2.92
C LEU A 8 18.25 4.64 1.55
N SER A 9 17.41 4.75 0.53
CA SER A 9 17.70 4.31 -0.83
C SER A 9 18.00 5.50 -1.74
N ARG A 10 18.75 5.25 -2.82
CA ARG A 10 19.01 6.22 -3.89
C ARG A 10 18.82 5.55 -5.24
N ALA A 11 18.29 6.31 -6.19
CA ALA A 11 18.21 5.91 -7.59
C ALA A 11 18.90 6.92 -8.50
N VAL A 12 19.63 6.42 -9.50
CA VAL A 12 20.24 7.22 -10.55
C VAL A 12 19.79 6.65 -11.90
N LEU A 13 19.05 7.45 -12.66
CA LEU A 13 18.53 7.11 -13.98
C LEU A 13 19.29 7.92 -15.02
N ILE A 14 20.00 7.24 -15.91
CA ILE A 14 20.87 7.86 -16.92
C ILE A 14 20.35 7.48 -18.28
N GLY A 15 20.24 8.45 -19.18
CA GLY A 15 19.92 8.12 -20.56
C GLY A 15 20.39 9.14 -21.58
N THR A 16 20.74 8.62 -22.75
CA THR A 16 21.15 9.36 -23.93
C THR A 16 20.16 9.06 -25.05
N SER A 17 19.32 10.03 -25.39
CA SER A 17 18.29 9.92 -26.44
C SER A 17 18.70 10.63 -27.72
N LYS A 18 19.63 11.59 -27.64
CA LYS A 18 20.12 12.36 -28.78
C LYS A 18 21.62 12.19 -28.92
N TYR A 19 22.07 12.02 -30.15
CA TYR A 19 23.48 11.88 -30.48
C TYR A 19 23.90 12.93 -31.49
N SER A 20 25.09 13.48 -31.28
CA SER A 20 25.63 14.58 -32.08
C SER A 20 26.40 14.13 -33.32
N LEU A 21 26.73 12.84 -33.42
CA LEU A 21 27.49 12.27 -34.53
C LEU A 21 26.59 11.36 -35.38
N ASP A 22 26.69 11.49 -36.70
CA ASP A 22 25.83 10.78 -37.66
C ASP A 22 25.94 9.25 -37.60
N ASN A 23 27.04 8.71 -37.06
CA ASN A 23 27.23 7.27 -36.88
C ASN A 23 26.51 6.69 -35.65
N MET A 24 25.82 7.54 -34.89
CA MET A 24 25.05 7.18 -33.72
C MET A 24 23.61 7.67 -33.90
N PRO A 25 22.64 6.78 -34.20
CA PRO A 25 21.26 7.20 -34.40
C PRO A 25 20.59 7.58 -33.07
N ASP A 26 19.75 8.61 -33.10
CA ASP A 26 18.90 9.01 -31.96
C ASP A 26 18.00 7.88 -31.46
N LEU A 27 17.73 7.89 -30.16
CA LEU A 27 16.83 6.97 -29.46
C LEU A 27 15.77 7.75 -28.65
N PRO A 28 14.78 8.38 -29.29
CA PRO A 28 13.79 9.24 -28.60
C PRO A 28 13.06 8.55 -27.44
N ALA A 29 12.84 7.25 -27.53
CA ALA A 29 12.22 6.43 -26.48
C ALA A 29 12.97 6.49 -25.14
N VAL A 30 14.29 6.74 -25.14
CA VAL A 30 15.10 6.82 -23.92
C VAL A 30 14.66 7.99 -23.03
N ALA A 31 14.28 9.14 -23.60
CA ALA A 31 13.78 10.26 -22.80
C ALA A 31 12.48 9.88 -22.06
N ASN A 32 11.59 9.16 -22.74
CA ASN A 32 10.34 8.67 -22.16
C ASN A 32 10.57 7.59 -21.09
N ASN A 33 11.57 6.71 -21.31
CA ASN A 33 11.98 5.71 -20.33
C ASN A 33 12.35 6.36 -18.99
N LEU A 34 13.21 7.39 -19.02
CA LEU A 34 13.67 8.05 -17.79
C LEU A 34 12.51 8.67 -17.02
N ALA A 35 11.58 9.33 -17.72
CA ALA A 35 10.40 9.93 -17.11
C ALA A 35 9.49 8.86 -16.48
N ALA A 36 9.18 7.79 -17.21
CA ALA A 36 8.29 6.73 -16.75
C ALA A 36 8.87 5.91 -15.60
N ILE A 37 10.17 5.62 -15.62
CA ILE A 37 10.85 4.92 -14.53
C ILE A 37 10.93 5.82 -13.29
N LYS A 38 11.23 7.11 -13.43
CA LYS A 38 11.21 8.06 -12.29
C LYS A 38 9.83 8.10 -11.65
N GLU A 39 8.79 8.32 -12.45
CA GLU A 39 7.40 8.35 -11.99
C GLU A 39 7.06 7.07 -11.21
N SER A 40 7.42 5.92 -11.78
CA SER A 40 7.14 4.60 -11.20
C SER A 40 7.88 4.33 -9.89
N LEU A 41 9.16 4.72 -9.78
CA LEU A 41 9.94 4.55 -8.55
C LEU A 41 9.45 5.48 -7.43
N CYS A 42 9.01 6.68 -7.80
CA CYS A 42 8.50 7.67 -6.85
C CYS A 42 7.03 7.44 -6.45
N ASP A 43 6.25 6.65 -7.19
CA ASP A 43 4.86 6.31 -6.82
C ASP A 43 4.83 5.51 -5.50
N HIS A 44 4.10 6.03 -4.51
CA HIS A 44 3.93 5.44 -3.18
C HIS A 44 3.27 4.05 -3.22
N ARG A 45 2.52 3.73 -4.28
CA ARG A 45 1.91 2.42 -4.51
C ARG A 45 2.91 1.37 -5.02
N THR A 46 4.06 1.81 -5.54
CA THR A 46 5.12 0.94 -6.06
C THR A 46 6.27 0.84 -5.06
N TRP A 47 7.11 1.88 -4.95
CA TRP A 47 8.23 1.94 -4.01
C TRP A 47 8.16 3.18 -3.11
N GLY A 48 7.68 4.32 -3.62
CA GLY A 48 7.57 5.56 -2.84
C GLY A 48 8.92 6.21 -2.55
N LEU A 49 9.88 6.09 -3.47
CA LEU A 49 11.17 6.76 -3.36
C LEU A 49 10.95 8.28 -3.36
N PRO A 50 11.40 9.04 -2.33
CA PRO A 50 11.27 10.49 -2.35
C PRO A 50 11.86 11.07 -3.65
N PRO A 51 11.19 12.01 -4.33
CA PRO A 51 11.66 12.55 -5.59
C PRO A 51 13.10 13.08 -5.55
N GLN A 52 13.52 13.63 -4.41
CA GLN A 52 14.90 14.09 -4.16
C GLN A 52 15.94 12.97 -4.12
N ASN A 53 15.52 11.73 -3.84
CA ASN A 53 16.38 10.55 -3.81
C ASN A 53 16.49 9.85 -5.17
N CYS A 54 15.80 10.36 -6.20
CA CYS A 54 15.83 9.84 -7.57
C CYS A 54 16.44 10.89 -8.53
N LYS A 55 17.72 10.74 -8.86
CA LYS A 55 18.43 11.63 -9.76
C LYS A 55 18.28 11.15 -11.21
N VAL A 56 17.86 12.06 -12.10
CA VAL A 56 17.82 11.81 -13.55
C VAL A 56 18.95 12.59 -14.22
N ILE A 57 19.73 11.90 -15.04
CA ILE A 57 20.81 12.45 -15.86
C ILE A 57 20.44 12.20 -17.33
N SER A 58 20.06 13.27 -18.03
CA SER A 58 19.67 13.22 -19.43
C SER A 58 20.76 13.81 -20.31
N GLU A 59 21.07 13.12 -21.41
CA GLU A 59 22.05 13.55 -22.42
C GLU A 59 23.45 13.90 -21.87
N PRO A 60 24.05 13.05 -21.01
CA PRO A 60 25.39 13.33 -20.48
C PRO A 60 26.41 13.47 -21.62
N THR A 61 27.27 14.48 -21.54
CA THR A 61 28.30 14.81 -22.53
C THR A 61 29.72 14.52 -22.05
N THR A 62 29.88 14.31 -20.74
CA THR A 62 31.17 14.02 -20.12
C THR A 62 31.10 12.79 -19.21
N HIS A 63 32.28 12.19 -18.97
CA HIS A 63 32.43 11.09 -18.02
C HIS A 63 31.95 11.48 -16.61
N SER A 64 32.36 12.64 -16.10
CA SER A 64 31.98 13.15 -14.78
C SER A 64 30.47 13.36 -14.65
N GLU A 65 29.81 13.92 -15.67
CA GLU A 65 28.35 14.09 -15.68
C GLU A 65 27.60 12.76 -15.52
N MET A 66 28.14 11.67 -16.06
CA MET A 66 27.55 10.33 -15.92
C MET A 66 27.92 9.67 -14.58
N VAL A 67 29.19 9.72 -14.18
CA VAL A 67 29.73 8.89 -13.09
C VAL A 67 29.58 9.54 -11.71
N ASP A 68 29.79 10.85 -11.58
CA ASP A 68 29.76 11.53 -10.28
C ASP A 68 28.39 11.42 -9.56
N PRO A 69 27.23 11.48 -10.25
CA PRO A 69 25.94 11.23 -9.61
C PRO A 69 25.81 9.81 -9.06
N ILE A 70 26.40 8.81 -9.74
CA ILE A 70 26.41 7.42 -9.26
C ILE A 70 27.28 7.31 -8.01
N VAL A 71 28.49 7.90 -8.02
CA VAL A 71 29.41 7.90 -6.87
C VAL A 71 28.75 8.56 -5.65
N THR A 72 28.10 9.71 -5.86
CA THR A 72 27.37 10.42 -4.80
C THR A 72 26.25 9.55 -4.23
N ALA A 73 25.39 9.00 -5.09
CA ALA A 73 24.31 8.11 -4.66
C ALA A 73 24.81 6.84 -3.97
N ALA A 74 25.94 6.29 -4.41
CA ALA A 74 26.58 5.12 -3.81
C ALA A 74 27.12 5.39 -2.40
N GLY A 75 27.61 6.61 -2.14
CA GLY A 75 28.02 7.05 -0.81
C GLY A 75 26.84 7.26 0.15
N GLU A 76 25.72 7.78 -0.35
CA GLU A 76 24.54 8.12 0.44
C GLU A 76 23.58 6.95 0.71
N ALA A 77 23.46 6.01 -0.23
CA ALA A 77 22.54 4.89 -0.08
C ALA A 77 23.07 3.89 0.96
N THR A 78 22.27 3.61 1.99
CA THR A 78 22.60 2.62 3.03
C THR A 78 21.69 1.39 2.97
N ASP A 79 20.54 1.47 2.28
CA ASP A 79 19.66 0.32 2.08
C ASP A 79 19.70 -0.20 0.65
N THR A 80 19.29 0.60 -0.35
CA THR A 80 19.30 0.18 -1.77
C THR A 80 19.82 1.26 -2.71
N LEU A 81 20.75 0.89 -3.57
CA LEU A 81 21.20 1.67 -4.71
C LEU A 81 20.60 1.08 -5.99
N PHE A 82 19.84 1.89 -6.72
CA PHE A 82 19.25 1.53 -8.02
C PHE A 82 19.87 2.37 -9.13
N VAL A 83 20.59 1.74 -10.06
CA VAL A 83 21.20 2.42 -11.22
C VAL A 83 20.55 1.90 -12.49
N TYR A 84 19.99 2.80 -13.29
CA TYR A 84 19.41 2.49 -14.58
C TYR A 84 20.14 3.27 -15.66
N PHE A 85 20.54 2.59 -16.74
CA PHE A 85 21.10 3.21 -17.93
C PHE A 85 20.31 2.79 -19.16
N ALA A 86 19.96 3.75 -20.02
CA ALA A 86 19.39 3.49 -21.33
C ALA A 86 20.05 4.33 -22.44
N GLY A 87 20.34 3.69 -23.57
CA GLY A 87 21.03 4.32 -24.69
C GLY A 87 21.78 3.28 -25.50
N HIS A 88 22.68 3.71 -26.38
CA HIS A 88 23.57 2.78 -27.06
C HIS A 88 24.62 2.22 -26.10
N GLY A 89 24.88 0.93 -26.24
CA GLY A 89 26.02 0.25 -25.64
C GLY A 89 26.94 -0.21 -26.76
N LEU A 90 28.24 0.03 -26.60
CA LEU A 90 29.26 -0.39 -27.55
C LEU A 90 30.15 -1.42 -26.85
N ALA A 91 30.32 -2.59 -27.47
CA ALA A 91 31.16 -3.63 -26.94
C ALA A 91 32.46 -3.72 -27.72
N ASP A 92 33.57 -3.71 -27.01
CA ASP A 92 34.86 -4.13 -27.53
C ASP A 92 35.04 -5.61 -27.19
N SER A 93 34.84 -6.48 -28.18
CA SER A 93 34.94 -7.92 -27.99
C SER A 93 36.38 -8.41 -27.76
N GLU A 94 37.39 -7.66 -28.22
CA GLU A 94 38.80 -8.00 -28.02
C GLU A 94 39.24 -7.65 -26.60
N ALA A 95 38.86 -6.47 -26.12
CA ALA A 95 39.11 -6.06 -24.73
C ALA A 95 38.15 -6.71 -23.72
N GLY A 96 37.01 -7.24 -24.17
CA GLY A 96 35.97 -7.78 -23.31
C GLY A 96 35.20 -6.70 -22.53
N GLU A 97 35.22 -5.46 -23.02
CA GLU A 97 34.69 -4.28 -22.32
C GLU A 97 33.36 -3.80 -22.91
N LEU A 98 32.48 -3.29 -22.03
CA LEU A 98 31.25 -2.60 -22.40
C LEU A 98 31.42 -1.10 -22.15
N TYR A 99 31.09 -0.30 -23.13
CA TYR A 99 31.07 1.16 -23.07
C TYR A 99 29.64 1.68 -23.15
N LEU A 100 29.27 2.56 -22.22
CA LEU A 100 28.00 3.26 -22.15
C LEU A 100 28.16 4.64 -22.80
N THR A 101 27.28 4.96 -23.74
CA THR A 101 27.48 6.11 -24.63
C THR A 101 26.94 7.43 -24.06
N LEU A 102 27.66 8.48 -24.37
CA LEU A 102 27.37 9.90 -24.16
C LEU A 102 26.82 10.52 -25.45
N THR A 103 26.25 11.71 -25.37
CA THR A 103 25.71 12.47 -26.52
C THR A 103 26.74 12.68 -27.65
N ASN A 104 28.02 12.73 -27.30
CA ASN A 104 29.17 12.93 -28.19
C ASN A 104 29.99 11.65 -28.44
N SER A 105 29.46 10.48 -28.10
CA SER A 105 30.15 9.20 -28.35
C SER A 105 30.29 8.88 -29.83
N ASP A 106 31.44 8.32 -30.20
CA ASP A 106 31.75 7.84 -31.54
C ASP A 106 31.66 6.30 -31.56
N SER A 107 30.93 5.74 -32.54
CA SER A 107 30.80 4.29 -32.71
C SER A 107 32.08 3.61 -33.22
N ASP A 108 33.10 4.38 -33.63
CA ASP A 108 34.41 3.86 -34.02
C ASP A 108 35.14 3.26 -32.80
N LEU A 109 35.38 1.95 -32.84
CA LEU A 109 36.06 1.22 -31.76
C LEU A 109 37.45 1.78 -31.41
N ARG A 110 38.11 2.48 -32.33
CA ARG A 110 39.41 3.14 -32.05
C ARG A 110 39.29 4.38 -31.16
N ARG A 111 38.07 4.91 -31.01
CA ARG A 111 37.77 6.16 -30.33
C ARG A 111 36.78 5.99 -29.17
N VAL A 112 36.09 4.86 -29.09
CA VAL A 112 35.07 4.58 -28.06
C VAL A 112 35.61 4.75 -26.64
N SER A 113 36.85 4.35 -26.38
CA SER A 113 37.49 4.45 -25.06
C SER A 113 37.68 5.89 -24.54
N PHE A 114 37.68 6.88 -25.43
CA PHE A 114 37.82 8.30 -25.09
C PHE A 114 36.52 9.09 -25.24
N THR A 115 35.51 8.51 -25.89
CA THR A 115 34.25 9.20 -26.23
C THR A 115 33.03 8.60 -25.54
N ALA A 116 33.19 7.47 -24.85
CA ALA A 116 32.16 6.79 -24.06
C ALA A 116 32.70 6.42 -22.67
N VAL A 117 31.82 5.93 -21.78
CA VAL A 117 32.19 5.56 -20.41
C VAL A 117 32.27 4.05 -20.28
N ALA A 118 33.46 3.53 -19.95
CA ALA A 118 33.60 2.11 -19.63
C ALA A 118 32.70 1.72 -18.44
N TYR A 119 31.93 0.64 -18.58
CA TYR A 119 31.05 0.12 -17.53
C TYR A 119 31.83 -0.19 -16.24
N ASP A 120 33.13 -0.51 -16.36
CA ASP A 120 33.99 -0.77 -15.20
C ASP A 120 34.05 0.42 -14.23
N HIS A 121 33.99 1.65 -14.72
CA HIS A 121 33.98 2.85 -13.87
C HIS A 121 32.73 2.91 -13.00
N ILE A 122 31.57 2.55 -13.57
CA ILE A 122 30.28 2.51 -12.87
C ILE A 122 30.24 1.31 -11.91
N ARG A 123 30.70 0.15 -12.37
CA ARG A 123 30.87 -1.06 -11.55
C ARG A 123 31.66 -0.77 -10.29
N ARG A 124 32.81 -0.07 -10.40
CA ARG A 124 33.63 0.29 -9.23
C ARG A 124 32.86 1.16 -8.24
N ALA A 125 32.12 2.16 -8.71
CA ALA A 125 31.29 3.00 -7.83
C ALA A 125 30.23 2.18 -7.08
N ILE A 126 29.57 1.25 -7.78
CA ILE A 126 28.53 0.38 -7.18
C ILE A 126 29.14 -0.60 -6.17
N VAL A 127 30.26 -1.23 -6.51
CA VAL A 127 31.00 -2.17 -5.66
C VAL A 127 31.39 -1.52 -4.33
N HIS A 128 31.85 -0.27 -4.36
CA HIS A 128 32.26 0.47 -3.16
C HIS A 128 31.10 1.20 -2.45
N SER A 129 29.85 1.00 -2.86
CA SER A 129 28.69 1.65 -2.22
C SER A 129 28.43 1.11 -0.81
N ASN A 130 27.85 1.92 0.06
CA ASN A 130 27.38 1.48 1.39
C ASN A 130 26.02 0.75 1.37
N ALA A 131 25.38 0.64 0.21
CA ALA A 131 24.05 0.06 0.09
C ALA A 131 24.06 -1.45 0.37
N LYS A 132 23.05 -1.94 1.11
CA LYS A 132 22.85 -3.39 1.31
C LYS A 132 22.47 -4.10 0.02
N ARG A 133 21.71 -3.41 -0.84
CA ARG A 133 21.23 -3.92 -2.13
C ARG A 133 21.73 -3.02 -3.25
N ARG A 134 22.26 -3.62 -4.31
CA ARG A 134 22.76 -2.92 -5.49
C ARG A 134 22.05 -3.49 -6.71
N VAL A 135 21.20 -2.69 -7.33
CA VAL A 135 20.41 -3.08 -8.50
C VAL A 135 20.89 -2.25 -9.67
N VAL A 136 21.34 -2.92 -10.72
CA VAL A 136 21.82 -2.29 -11.95
C VAL A 136 20.97 -2.80 -13.11
N VAL A 137 20.37 -1.88 -13.85
CA VAL A 137 19.57 -2.19 -15.03
C VAL A 137 20.20 -1.51 -16.25
N LEU A 138 20.66 -2.32 -17.20
CA LEU A 138 21.30 -1.86 -18.43
C LEU A 138 20.37 -2.14 -19.62
N ASP A 139 19.70 -1.09 -20.07
CA ASP A 139 18.85 -1.10 -21.27
C ASP A 139 19.62 -0.57 -22.50
N CYS A 140 20.63 -1.32 -22.91
CA CYS A 140 21.47 -0.99 -24.04
C CYS A 140 21.92 -2.24 -24.82
N CYS A 141 22.32 -2.07 -26.09
CA CYS A 141 22.87 -3.15 -26.89
C CYS A 141 24.14 -3.74 -26.24
N TYR A 142 24.37 -5.04 -26.45
CA TYR A 142 25.54 -5.77 -25.94
C TYR A 142 25.71 -5.75 -24.40
N SER A 143 24.65 -5.38 -23.67
CA SER A 143 24.62 -5.33 -22.21
C SER A 143 25.08 -6.61 -21.53
N GLY A 144 24.97 -7.78 -22.19
CA GLY A 144 25.48 -9.05 -21.67
C GLY A 144 27.00 -9.07 -21.41
N TYR A 145 27.81 -8.20 -22.02
CA TYR A 145 29.25 -8.07 -21.71
C TYR A 145 29.47 -7.57 -20.28
N ALA A 146 28.56 -6.77 -19.72
CA ALA A 146 28.58 -6.34 -18.32
C ALA A 146 28.58 -7.53 -17.34
N LEU A 147 27.88 -8.63 -17.69
CA LEU A 147 27.84 -9.84 -16.87
C LEU A 147 29.20 -10.55 -16.84
N GLY A 148 29.97 -10.51 -17.94
CA GLY A 148 31.33 -11.04 -18.02
C GLY A 148 32.31 -10.24 -17.15
N ALA A 149 32.28 -8.91 -17.23
CA ALA A 149 33.09 -8.02 -16.39
C ALA A 149 32.77 -8.17 -14.88
N MET A 150 31.53 -8.55 -14.54
CA MET A 150 31.13 -8.87 -13.17
C MET A 150 31.59 -10.27 -12.72
N SER A 151 31.94 -11.17 -13.64
CA SER A 151 32.32 -12.57 -13.36
C SER A 151 33.81 -12.77 -13.06
N GLY A 152 34.67 -11.82 -13.44
CA GLY A 152 36.14 -11.92 -13.30
C GLY A 152 36.78 -12.75 -14.41
N HIS A 153 37.96 -12.33 -14.89
CA HIS A 153 38.85 -13.18 -15.67
C HIS A 153 39.38 -14.32 -14.78
N GLU A 154 39.26 -15.56 -15.21
CA GLU A 154 39.67 -16.78 -14.49
C GLU A 154 41.19 -16.89 -14.19
N ASN A 155 42.01 -15.85 -14.37
CA ASN A 155 43.47 -15.97 -14.29
C ASN A 155 44.21 -14.99 -13.36
N ASN A 156 43.53 -14.22 -12.50
CA ASN A 156 44.23 -13.45 -11.46
C ASN A 156 43.73 -13.82 -10.05
N MET A 157 44.59 -14.53 -9.32
CA MET A 157 44.45 -15.01 -7.95
C MET A 157 44.39 -13.89 -6.86
N SER A 158 43.84 -12.72 -7.18
CA SER A 158 43.64 -11.62 -6.23
C SER A 158 42.30 -10.91 -6.34
N ASP A 159 41.45 -11.23 -7.34
CA ASP A 159 40.13 -10.62 -7.50
C ASP A 159 39.02 -11.37 -6.72
N GLN A 160 39.28 -11.67 -5.45
CA GLN A 160 38.28 -12.15 -4.49
C GLN A 160 37.31 -11.01 -4.08
N ALA A 161 36.53 -10.51 -5.03
CA ALA A 161 35.41 -9.62 -4.78
C ALA A 161 34.11 -10.24 -5.33
N ASN A 162 33.78 -11.42 -4.81
CA ASN A 162 32.41 -11.94 -4.79
C ASN A 162 31.60 -11.10 -3.79
N ILE A 163 31.07 -9.95 -4.24
CA ILE A 163 30.39 -9.01 -3.34
C ILE A 163 28.89 -9.30 -3.29
N GLU A 164 28.42 -9.59 -2.09
CA GLU A 164 27.04 -9.94 -1.76
C GLU A 164 26.04 -8.82 -2.09
N GLY A 165 24.80 -9.20 -2.46
CA GLY A 165 23.68 -8.24 -2.60
C GLY A 165 23.63 -7.46 -3.92
N THR A 166 24.38 -7.86 -4.95
CA THR A 166 24.36 -7.22 -6.28
C THR A 166 23.53 -8.01 -7.28
N CYS A 167 22.64 -7.31 -8.00
CA CYS A 167 21.83 -7.82 -9.09
C CYS A 167 22.03 -6.94 -10.34
N VAL A 168 22.44 -7.54 -11.45
CA VAL A 168 22.57 -6.86 -12.76
C VAL A 168 21.59 -7.46 -13.74
N ILE A 169 20.71 -6.61 -14.30
CA ILE A 169 19.75 -6.98 -15.34
C ILE A 169 20.16 -6.27 -16.63
N THR A 170 20.14 -7.02 -17.72
CA THR A 170 20.55 -6.58 -19.05
C THR A 170 19.41 -6.83 -20.02
N SER A 171 19.09 -5.84 -20.85
CA SER A 171 17.95 -5.90 -21.80
C SER A 171 18.13 -6.92 -22.93
N ALA A 172 19.39 -7.27 -23.26
CA ALA A 172 19.73 -8.21 -24.31
C ALA A 172 20.99 -9.04 -23.96
N SER A 173 21.10 -10.21 -24.60
CA SER A 173 22.28 -11.08 -24.48
C SER A 173 23.56 -10.46 -25.06
N LYS A 174 24.72 -11.05 -24.74
CA LYS A 174 26.05 -10.68 -25.32
C LYS A 174 26.07 -10.58 -26.85
N THR A 175 25.14 -11.24 -27.54
CA THR A 175 25.14 -11.44 -29.00
C THR A 175 23.98 -10.77 -29.73
N LYS A 176 23.04 -10.12 -29.03
CA LYS A 176 21.87 -9.49 -29.64
C LYS A 176 21.80 -8.00 -29.29
N LYS A 177 21.34 -7.18 -30.26
CA LYS A 177 21.04 -5.76 -30.04
C LYS A 177 19.77 -5.63 -29.19
N SER A 178 19.78 -4.67 -28.27
CA SER A 178 18.53 -4.22 -27.61
C SER A 178 17.70 -3.47 -28.65
N LEU A 179 16.37 -3.54 -28.53
CA LEU A 179 15.45 -3.05 -29.55
C LEU A 179 14.66 -1.84 -29.03
N ALA A 180 14.84 -0.70 -29.70
CA ALA A 180 13.97 0.47 -29.63
C ALA A 180 13.22 0.58 -30.96
N PRO A 181 12.01 -0.01 -31.09
CA PRO A 181 11.28 0.01 -32.34
C PRO A 181 10.92 1.45 -32.74
N PRO A 182 11.12 1.86 -34.01
CA PRO A 182 10.74 3.19 -34.46
C PRO A 182 9.26 3.49 -34.17
N GLY A 183 8.99 4.62 -33.50
CA GLY A 183 7.62 5.05 -33.17
C GLY A 183 7.03 4.45 -31.90
N GLU A 184 7.71 3.52 -31.22
CA GLU A 184 7.27 3.07 -29.88
C GLU A 184 7.61 4.10 -28.79
N LEU A 185 6.74 4.18 -27.78
CA LEU A 185 6.87 5.14 -26.68
C LEU A 185 8.10 4.84 -25.80
N TYR A 186 8.41 3.56 -25.59
CA TYR A 186 9.51 3.08 -24.74
C TYR A 186 10.37 2.06 -25.49
N THR A 187 11.60 1.83 -25.00
CA THR A 187 12.40 0.68 -25.46
C THR A 187 11.73 -0.63 -25.05
N SER A 188 12.02 -1.73 -25.77
CA SER A 188 11.31 -3.01 -25.57
C SER A 188 11.36 -3.52 -24.13
N PHE A 189 12.54 -3.49 -23.50
CA PHE A 189 12.69 -3.94 -22.12
C PHE A 189 12.01 -2.99 -21.13
N THR A 190 12.19 -1.67 -21.32
CA THR A 190 11.61 -0.68 -20.43
C THR A 190 10.09 -0.63 -20.52
N ALA A 191 9.50 -0.91 -21.68
CA ALA A 191 8.05 -1.05 -21.82
C ALA A 191 7.48 -2.10 -20.84
N GLU A 192 8.07 -3.29 -20.80
CA GLU A 192 7.63 -4.35 -19.87
C GLU A 192 7.97 -4.02 -18.41
N LEU A 193 9.10 -3.36 -18.14
CA LEU A 193 9.46 -2.95 -16.79
C LEU A 193 8.49 -1.91 -16.23
N VAL A 194 8.15 -0.90 -17.04
CA VAL A 194 7.14 0.13 -16.71
C VAL A 194 5.78 -0.52 -16.52
N GLU A 195 5.39 -1.47 -17.38
CA GLU A 195 4.14 -2.23 -17.24
C GLU A 195 4.08 -2.94 -15.88
N VAL A 196 5.13 -3.66 -15.49
CA VAL A 196 5.21 -4.30 -14.16
C VAL A 196 5.17 -3.27 -13.03
N PHE A 197 5.78 -2.10 -13.19
CA PHE A 197 5.78 -1.09 -12.15
C PHE A 197 4.48 -0.31 -12.03
N LYS A 198 3.72 -0.16 -13.12
CA LYS A 198 2.43 0.56 -13.15
C LYS A 198 1.25 -0.36 -12.82
N ASN A 199 1.26 -1.59 -13.34
CA ASN A 199 0.12 -2.49 -13.25
C ASN A 199 0.40 -3.72 -12.37
N GLY A 200 1.68 -4.04 -12.10
CA GLY A 200 2.06 -5.22 -11.33
C GLY A 200 2.00 -6.52 -12.13
N ILE A 201 1.98 -7.65 -11.42
CA ILE A 201 1.89 -8.99 -12.00
C ILE A 201 0.75 -9.75 -11.33
N GLU A 202 -0.29 -10.08 -12.10
CA GLU A 202 -1.43 -10.86 -11.62
C GLU A 202 -1.00 -12.25 -11.08
N GLY A 203 -1.70 -12.74 -10.05
CA GLY A 203 -1.40 -14.03 -9.42
C GLY A 203 -0.09 -14.08 -8.63
N HIS A 204 0.65 -12.96 -8.53
CA HIS A 204 1.85 -12.86 -7.70
C HIS A 204 1.57 -12.15 -6.35
N PRO A 205 2.37 -12.42 -5.29
CA PRO A 205 2.17 -11.83 -3.97
C PRO A 205 2.21 -10.29 -3.95
N ARG A 206 1.76 -9.68 -2.83
CA ARG A 206 1.76 -8.21 -2.59
C ARG A 206 3.11 -7.54 -2.84
N ARG A 207 4.21 -8.28 -2.80
CA ARG A 207 5.56 -7.76 -3.04
C ARG A 207 6.23 -8.56 -4.12
N LEU A 208 6.83 -7.85 -5.07
CA LEU A 208 7.57 -8.43 -6.18
C LEU A 208 9.06 -8.40 -5.87
N SER A 209 9.71 -9.55 -5.99
CA SER A 209 11.16 -9.65 -6.00
C SER A 209 11.71 -9.42 -7.41
N LEU A 210 12.99 -9.08 -7.50
CA LEU A 210 13.69 -8.93 -8.77
C LEU A 210 13.55 -10.17 -9.67
N ASP A 211 13.63 -11.38 -9.11
CA ASP A 211 13.44 -12.62 -9.87
C ASP A 211 12.04 -12.74 -10.47
N LYS A 212 11.01 -12.30 -9.74
CA LYS A 212 9.62 -12.35 -10.23
C LYS A 212 9.41 -11.33 -11.35
N ILE A 213 9.94 -10.12 -11.17
CA ILE A 213 9.92 -9.05 -12.18
C ILE A 213 10.64 -9.54 -13.43
N PHE A 214 11.86 -10.04 -13.30
CA PHE A 214 12.66 -10.57 -14.40
C PHE A 214 11.97 -11.72 -15.12
N SER A 215 11.45 -12.71 -14.38
CA SER A 215 10.76 -13.88 -14.96
C SER A 215 9.49 -13.50 -15.73
N HIS A 216 8.80 -12.44 -15.30
CA HIS A 216 7.65 -11.91 -16.02
C HIS A 216 8.07 -11.19 -17.30
N ILE A 217 9.02 -10.24 -17.20
CA ILE A 217 9.55 -9.50 -18.36
C ILE A 217 10.14 -10.47 -19.40
N HIS A 218 10.90 -11.49 -18.97
CA HIS A 218 11.46 -12.50 -19.87
C HIS A 218 10.37 -13.25 -20.65
N ARG A 219 9.29 -13.67 -19.98
CA ARG A 219 8.16 -14.35 -20.64
C ARG A 219 7.43 -13.43 -21.62
N ALA A 220 7.21 -12.17 -21.24
CA ALA A 220 6.54 -11.18 -22.08
C ALA A 220 7.35 -10.83 -23.34
N LEU A 221 8.67 -10.67 -23.20
CA LEU A 221 9.54 -10.42 -24.35
C LEU A 221 9.64 -11.65 -25.26
N GLN A 222 9.67 -12.86 -24.67
CA GLN A 222 9.68 -14.11 -25.43
C GLN A 222 8.41 -14.27 -26.28
N SER A 223 7.23 -14.00 -25.73
CA SER A 223 5.96 -14.13 -26.46
C SER A 223 5.85 -13.09 -27.58
N LYS A 224 6.45 -11.91 -27.41
CA LYS A 224 6.51 -10.83 -28.41
C LYS A 224 7.66 -11.01 -29.42
N ALA A 225 8.41 -12.13 -29.36
CA ALA A 225 9.60 -12.39 -30.18
C ALA A 225 10.66 -11.26 -30.12
N ARG A 226 10.78 -10.61 -28.96
CA ARG A 226 11.74 -9.51 -28.69
C ARG A 226 13.04 -10.05 -28.07
N PRO A 227 14.14 -9.26 -28.04
CA PRO A 227 15.37 -9.66 -27.36
C PRO A 227 15.11 -10.08 -25.91
N LEU A 228 15.71 -11.20 -25.50
CA LEU A 228 15.52 -11.73 -24.15
C LEU A 228 16.53 -11.10 -23.18
N PRO A 229 16.08 -10.67 -22.00
CA PRO A 229 16.95 -10.07 -21.00
C PRO A 229 17.77 -11.15 -20.29
N GLN A 230 18.90 -10.77 -19.71
CA GLN A 230 19.70 -11.65 -18.85
C GLN A 230 19.87 -11.03 -17.46
N ILE A 231 19.94 -11.88 -16.44
CA ILE A 231 20.14 -11.48 -15.05
C ILE A 231 21.37 -12.18 -14.49
N LEU A 232 22.21 -11.44 -13.77
CA LEU A 232 23.27 -11.98 -12.94
C LEU A 232 22.94 -11.66 -11.48
N ASN A 233 22.66 -12.72 -10.72
CA ASN A 233 22.35 -12.66 -9.29
C ASN A 233 23.52 -13.23 -8.48
N ARG A 234 24.04 -12.46 -7.53
CA ARG A 234 25.01 -12.96 -6.54
C ARG A 234 24.37 -13.04 -5.15
N ASN A 235 24.45 -14.21 -4.51
CA ASN A 235 24.04 -14.50 -3.12
C ASN A 235 22.67 -13.91 -2.70
N THR A 236 21.57 -14.53 -3.15
CA THR A 236 20.16 -14.22 -2.76
C THR A 236 19.57 -12.86 -3.18
N ALA A 237 20.34 -11.98 -3.85
CA ALA A 237 19.87 -10.65 -4.26
C ALA A 237 18.58 -10.67 -5.14
N GLY A 238 18.41 -11.70 -5.97
CA GLY A 238 17.22 -11.88 -6.82
C GLY A 238 15.93 -12.18 -6.03
N HIS A 239 16.05 -12.80 -4.86
CA HIS A 239 14.93 -13.12 -3.98
C HIS A 239 14.47 -11.93 -3.14
N LEU A 240 15.22 -10.83 -3.13
CA LEU A 240 14.88 -9.62 -2.40
C LEU A 240 13.68 -8.93 -3.05
N GLU A 241 12.69 -8.64 -2.22
CA GLU A 241 11.52 -7.82 -2.58
C GLU A 241 12.00 -6.40 -2.95
N LEU A 242 11.56 -5.87 -4.09
CA LEU A 242 11.94 -4.55 -4.60
C LEU A 242 10.78 -3.56 -4.52
N ILE A 243 9.59 -3.97 -4.96
CA ILE A 243 8.41 -3.10 -5.05
C ILE A 243 7.16 -3.79 -4.51
N ASN A 244 6.15 -2.99 -4.17
CA ASN A 244 4.79 -3.48 -4.02
C ASN A 244 4.22 -3.88 -5.39
N ASN A 245 3.51 -5.00 -5.42
CA ASN A 245 2.81 -5.49 -6.58
C ASN A 245 1.51 -4.71 -6.76
N ARG A 246 1.44 -3.84 -7.77
CA ARG A 246 0.22 -3.07 -8.06
C ARG A 246 -0.93 -3.90 -8.61
N ALA A 247 -0.67 -5.11 -9.09
CA ALA A 247 -1.73 -6.06 -9.44
C ALA A 247 -2.43 -6.61 -8.20
N VAL A 248 -1.85 -6.42 -7.01
CA VAL A 248 -2.50 -6.66 -5.71
C VAL A 248 -3.32 -5.43 -5.28
N ILE A 249 -3.39 -4.41 -6.12
CA ILE A 249 -4.32 -3.29 -6.03
C ILE A 249 -4.99 -3.11 -7.40
N SER A 250 -5.69 -4.15 -7.82
CA SER A 250 -7.10 -3.96 -8.17
C SER A 250 -7.90 -4.51 -7.00
N PRO A 251 -8.83 -3.76 -6.37
CA PRO A 251 -9.93 -4.37 -5.64
C PRO A 251 -10.80 -5.14 -6.65
N GLY A 252 -10.38 -6.34 -7.07
CA GLY A 252 -10.98 -7.04 -8.21
C GLY A 252 -10.07 -8.15 -8.72
N SER A 253 -10.27 -9.44 -8.44
CA SER A 253 -11.47 -10.10 -7.99
C SER A 253 -11.65 -10.02 -6.48
N ASN A 254 -12.36 -8.97 -6.05
CA ASN A 254 -13.39 -9.18 -5.07
C ASN A 254 -14.07 -10.54 -5.33
N PRO A 255 -14.26 -11.38 -4.29
CA PRO A 255 -15.05 -12.59 -4.44
C PRO A 255 -16.36 -12.26 -5.16
N PRO A 256 -16.95 -13.19 -5.94
CA PRO A 256 -18.21 -12.94 -6.62
C PRO A 256 -19.22 -12.28 -5.67
N GLY A 257 -19.64 -11.05 -5.99
CA GLY A 257 -20.57 -10.27 -5.16
C GLY A 257 -20.01 -8.99 -4.54
N TYR A 258 -18.69 -8.77 -4.44
CA TYR A 258 -18.10 -7.54 -3.88
C TYR A 258 -17.56 -6.59 -4.97
N GLY A 259 -17.48 -5.29 -4.64
CA GLY A 259 -16.96 -4.27 -5.56
C GLY A 259 -17.99 -3.69 -6.53
N PRO A 260 -17.54 -3.01 -7.60
CA PRO A 260 -18.42 -2.38 -8.57
C PRO A 260 -19.16 -3.45 -9.39
N VAL A 261 -20.36 -3.11 -9.85
CA VAL A 261 -21.12 -3.98 -10.76
C VAL A 261 -20.79 -3.58 -12.21
N PRO A 262 -20.32 -4.52 -13.06
CA PRO A 262 -19.98 -4.21 -14.44
C PRO A 262 -21.14 -3.53 -15.19
N GLY A 263 -20.87 -2.36 -15.78
CA GLY A 263 -21.85 -1.59 -16.56
C GLY A 263 -22.81 -0.72 -15.74
N ILE A 264 -22.64 -0.64 -14.41
CA ILE A 264 -23.42 0.25 -13.55
C ILE A 264 -22.48 1.28 -12.91
N GLU A 265 -22.70 2.55 -13.22
CA GLU A 265 -21.90 3.67 -12.72
C GLU A 265 -22.49 4.25 -11.42
N VAL A 266 -21.64 4.91 -10.63
CA VAL A 266 -22.08 5.66 -9.45
C VAL A 266 -23.06 6.76 -9.88
N GLY A 267 -24.15 6.94 -9.13
CA GLY A 267 -25.27 7.82 -9.45
C GLY A 267 -26.36 7.16 -10.29
N THR A 268 -26.23 5.88 -10.67
CA THR A 268 -27.32 5.17 -11.37
C THR A 268 -28.55 5.06 -10.46
N GLU A 269 -29.68 5.58 -10.92
CA GLU A 269 -30.97 5.50 -10.22
C GLU A 269 -31.78 4.26 -10.62
N PHE A 270 -32.55 3.74 -9.66
CA PHE A 270 -33.39 2.55 -9.78
C PHE A 270 -34.79 2.85 -9.24
N PRO A 271 -35.87 2.47 -9.94
CA PRO A 271 -37.23 2.80 -9.52
C PRO A 271 -37.66 2.06 -8.25
N ASP A 272 -37.16 0.84 -8.02
CA ASP A 272 -37.55 0.00 -6.90
C ASP A 272 -36.46 -1.02 -6.50
N ARG A 273 -36.70 -1.74 -5.40
CA ARG A 273 -35.83 -2.82 -4.91
C ARG A 273 -35.69 -3.99 -5.89
N LYS A 274 -36.68 -4.21 -6.76
CA LYS A 274 -36.62 -5.27 -7.77
C LYS A 274 -35.62 -4.92 -8.87
N ALA A 275 -35.58 -3.67 -9.32
CA ALA A 275 -34.60 -3.20 -10.29
C ALA A 275 -33.16 -3.31 -9.73
N LEU A 276 -32.95 -2.98 -8.46
CA LEU A 276 -31.66 -3.19 -7.78
C LEU A 276 -31.24 -4.66 -7.72
N HIS A 277 -32.19 -5.56 -7.46
CA HIS A 277 -31.97 -7.01 -7.46
C HIS A 277 -31.60 -7.53 -8.84
N ASP A 278 -32.39 -7.17 -9.86
CA ASP A 278 -32.21 -7.62 -11.23
C ASP A 278 -30.85 -7.12 -11.78
N ALA A 279 -30.43 -5.91 -11.40
CA ALA A 279 -29.11 -5.35 -11.71
C ALA A 279 -27.96 -5.90 -10.84
N LYS A 280 -28.25 -6.73 -9.83
CA LYS A 280 -27.29 -7.31 -8.88
C LYS A 280 -26.52 -6.28 -8.03
N VAL A 281 -26.98 -5.04 -7.98
CA VAL A 281 -26.42 -3.99 -7.13
C VAL A 281 -26.73 -4.29 -5.67
N HIS A 282 -27.98 -4.67 -5.38
CA HIS A 282 -28.43 -5.12 -4.06
C HIS A 282 -29.46 -6.25 -4.20
N ARG A 283 -29.11 -7.47 -3.76
CA ARG A 283 -29.91 -8.68 -4.00
C ARG A 283 -31.15 -8.82 -3.11
N PRO A 284 -31.15 -8.45 -1.82
CA PRO A 284 -32.36 -8.53 -1.01
C PRO A 284 -33.46 -7.59 -1.50
N LEU A 285 -34.72 -8.03 -1.45
CA LEU A 285 -35.87 -7.19 -1.79
C LEU A 285 -36.42 -6.38 -0.61
N GLN A 286 -36.04 -6.73 0.62
CA GLN A 286 -36.49 -6.06 1.85
C GLN A 286 -35.33 -5.74 2.79
N ALA A 287 -34.51 -6.74 3.13
CA ALA A 287 -33.41 -6.56 4.10
C ALA A 287 -32.45 -5.46 3.67
N GLY A 288 -32.00 -4.62 4.61
CA GLY A 288 -31.08 -3.52 4.32
C GLY A 288 -29.64 -3.96 4.05
N ILE A 289 -29.23 -5.17 4.48
CA ILE A 289 -27.86 -5.66 4.37
C ILE A 289 -27.84 -6.91 3.49
N CYS A 290 -26.94 -6.94 2.50
CA CYS A 290 -26.66 -8.11 1.66
C CYS A 290 -25.28 -8.65 1.98
N GLY A 291 -25.18 -9.93 2.36
CA GLY A 291 -23.91 -10.62 2.59
C GLY A 291 -23.95 -11.52 3.81
N THR A 292 -22.85 -12.25 4.04
CA THR A 292 -22.71 -13.17 5.17
C THR A 292 -21.27 -13.15 5.69
N GLN A 293 -21.09 -13.46 6.97
CA GLN A 293 -19.76 -13.67 7.55
C GLN A 293 -18.97 -14.75 6.79
N SER A 294 -19.61 -15.86 6.42
CA SER A 294 -18.96 -16.97 5.71
C SER A 294 -18.47 -16.61 4.30
N ALA A 295 -19.09 -15.62 3.66
CA ALA A 295 -18.67 -15.10 2.36
C ALA A 295 -17.60 -14.01 2.47
N GLY A 296 -17.14 -13.68 3.69
CA GLY A 296 -16.12 -12.66 3.95
C GLY A 296 -16.67 -11.28 4.35
N GLY A 297 -17.99 -11.06 4.31
CA GLY A 297 -18.58 -9.79 4.73
C GLY A 297 -19.89 -9.41 4.03
N ALA A 298 -20.18 -8.11 4.07
CA ALA A 298 -21.32 -7.48 3.42
C ALA A 298 -20.92 -7.02 2.01
N GLU A 299 -21.73 -7.38 1.03
CA GLU A 299 -21.57 -6.99 -0.37
C GLU A 299 -22.17 -5.61 -0.65
N SER A 300 -23.30 -5.30 -0.01
CA SER A 300 -24.01 -4.04 -0.17
C SER A 300 -24.93 -3.73 1.01
N ILE A 301 -25.19 -2.45 1.22
CA ILE A 301 -26.21 -1.94 2.14
C ILE A 301 -27.19 -1.00 1.44
N CYS A 302 -28.42 -0.93 1.94
CA CYS A 302 -29.47 -0.07 1.45
C CYS A 302 -29.99 0.83 2.60
N ILE A 303 -29.75 2.13 2.47
CA ILE A 303 -30.16 3.16 3.43
C ILE A 303 -31.50 3.70 2.95
N SER A 304 -32.58 3.36 3.65
CA SER A 304 -33.96 3.66 3.20
C SER A 304 -34.87 4.09 4.35
N GLY A 305 -34.31 4.85 5.32
CA GLY A 305 -35.07 5.35 6.47
C GLY A 305 -35.47 4.25 7.46
N GLY A 306 -34.75 3.13 7.42
CA GLY A 306 -35.03 1.98 8.25
C GLY A 306 -34.86 2.30 9.73
N TYR A 307 -33.79 2.97 10.14
CA TYR A 307 -33.52 3.23 11.55
C TYR A 307 -33.40 4.75 11.77
N LYS A 308 -34.08 5.26 12.79
CA LYS A 308 -34.00 6.67 13.18
C LYS A 308 -32.62 7.09 13.71
N ASP A 309 -31.78 6.11 14.03
CA ASP A 309 -30.43 6.28 14.53
C ASP A 309 -29.38 6.42 13.41
N ASP A 310 -29.77 6.21 12.15
CA ASP A 310 -28.88 6.37 10.99
C ASP A 310 -28.46 7.84 10.83
N GLN A 311 -27.20 8.08 10.48
CA GLN A 311 -26.68 9.40 10.14
C GLN A 311 -25.91 9.31 8.82
N ASP A 312 -26.28 10.16 7.86
CA ASP A 312 -25.69 10.17 6.53
C ASP A 312 -25.02 11.53 6.29
N HIS A 313 -23.69 11.52 6.22
CA HIS A 313 -22.86 12.69 5.97
C HIS A 313 -22.18 12.60 4.59
N GLY A 314 -22.78 11.86 3.64
CA GLY A 314 -22.30 11.71 2.27
C GLY A 314 -21.19 10.67 2.18
N ASP A 315 -19.93 11.10 2.29
CA ASP A 315 -18.77 10.20 2.24
C ASP A 315 -18.56 9.42 3.54
N LEU A 316 -19.30 9.76 4.60
CA LEU A 316 -19.28 9.12 5.90
C LEU A 316 -20.70 8.75 6.32
N ILE A 317 -20.90 7.50 6.71
CA ILE A 317 -22.22 7.00 7.10
C ILE A 317 -22.11 6.30 8.45
N ILE A 318 -22.99 6.68 9.39
CA ILE A 318 -23.23 5.92 10.61
C ILE A 318 -24.49 5.10 10.39
N TYR A 319 -24.30 3.81 10.10
CA TYR A 319 -25.35 2.89 9.71
C TYR A 319 -25.74 1.97 10.87
N THR A 320 -27.04 1.83 11.13
CA THR A 320 -27.57 0.97 12.19
C THR A 320 -27.75 -0.47 11.70
N GLY A 321 -27.27 -1.41 12.50
CA GLY A 321 -27.38 -2.84 12.28
C GLY A 321 -28.82 -3.35 12.24
N HIS A 322 -29.00 -4.60 11.86
CA HIS A 322 -30.29 -5.26 11.77
C HIS A 322 -30.64 -6.03 13.06
N GLY A 323 -31.94 -6.12 13.36
CA GLY A 323 -32.50 -7.01 14.37
C GLY A 323 -33.35 -6.28 15.40
N GLY A 324 -34.13 -7.05 16.17
CA GLY A 324 -34.92 -6.56 17.30
C GLY A 324 -36.03 -5.56 16.97
N ARG A 325 -36.59 -5.62 15.75
CA ARG A 325 -37.68 -4.75 15.30
C ARG A 325 -38.99 -5.49 15.13
N ASP A 326 -40.06 -4.80 15.47
CA ASP A 326 -41.41 -5.25 15.20
C ASP A 326 -41.73 -5.10 13.68
N PRO A 327 -42.22 -6.17 13.01
CA PRO A 327 -42.45 -6.14 11.56
C PRO A 327 -43.49 -5.11 11.11
N ASP A 328 -44.45 -4.77 11.95
CA ASP A 328 -45.60 -3.93 11.58
C ASP A 328 -45.32 -2.46 11.89
N THR A 329 -44.91 -2.17 13.12
CA THR A 329 -44.64 -0.80 13.60
C THR A 329 -43.27 -0.30 13.19
N LYS A 330 -42.37 -1.20 12.77
CA LYS A 330 -40.99 -0.90 12.41
C LYS A 330 -40.19 -0.30 13.58
N LYS A 331 -40.68 -0.35 14.82
CA LYS A 331 -39.95 0.15 16.01
C LYS A 331 -39.01 -0.91 16.57
N GLN A 332 -37.95 -0.46 17.23
CA GLN A 332 -37.09 -1.35 18.01
C GLN A 332 -37.86 -1.83 19.25
N VAL A 333 -37.88 -3.14 19.50
CA VAL A 333 -38.58 -3.80 20.61
C VAL A 333 -37.70 -4.72 21.45
N SER A 334 -36.46 -4.96 21.00
CA SER A 334 -35.45 -5.70 21.76
C SER A 334 -34.04 -5.28 21.33
N ASP A 335 -33.03 -5.68 22.10
CA ASP A 335 -31.63 -5.48 21.74
C ASP A 335 -31.26 -6.21 20.43
N GLN A 336 -30.34 -5.62 19.67
CA GLN A 336 -29.71 -6.27 18.52
C GLN A 336 -28.60 -7.22 18.97
N GLN A 337 -28.30 -8.20 18.12
CA GLN A 337 -27.27 -9.19 18.39
C GLN A 337 -26.17 -9.14 17.31
N ALA A 338 -24.91 -9.25 17.75
CA ALA A 338 -23.75 -9.22 16.85
C ALA A 338 -23.68 -10.44 15.91
N ASN A 339 -24.20 -11.59 16.36
CA ASN A 339 -24.27 -12.82 15.58
C ASN A 339 -25.42 -12.84 14.55
N HIS A 340 -26.28 -11.82 14.52
CA HIS A 340 -27.30 -11.69 13.48
C HIS A 340 -26.60 -11.66 12.10
N PRO A 341 -27.05 -12.42 11.08
CA PRO A 341 -26.26 -12.62 9.84
C PRO A 341 -25.77 -11.34 9.17
N GLY A 342 -26.62 -10.31 9.08
CA GLY A 342 -26.24 -9.00 8.51
C GLY A 342 -25.24 -8.23 9.37
N ASN A 343 -25.34 -8.29 10.69
CA ASN A 343 -24.41 -7.61 11.60
C ASN A 343 -23.05 -8.31 11.58
N ALA A 344 -23.04 -9.65 11.67
CA ALA A 344 -21.84 -10.45 11.54
C ALA A 344 -21.13 -10.21 10.19
N ALA A 345 -21.88 -10.02 9.10
CA ALA A 345 -21.33 -9.65 7.79
C ALA A 345 -20.64 -8.28 7.80
N LEU A 346 -21.26 -7.25 8.41
CA LEU A 346 -20.64 -5.93 8.50
C LEU A 346 -19.42 -5.91 9.44
N ILE A 347 -19.46 -6.60 10.58
CA ILE A 347 -18.31 -6.79 11.47
C ILE A 347 -17.16 -7.48 10.71
N SER A 348 -17.48 -8.52 9.92
CA SER A 348 -16.49 -9.21 9.09
C SER A 348 -15.90 -8.30 8.01
N SER A 349 -16.70 -7.34 7.49
CA SER A 349 -16.25 -6.38 6.48
C SER A 349 -15.20 -5.41 7.00
N GLN A 350 -15.22 -5.07 8.30
CA GLN A 350 -14.17 -4.27 8.91
C GLN A 350 -12.82 -4.99 8.88
N MET A 351 -12.83 -6.31 9.09
CA MET A 351 -11.62 -7.14 9.08
C MET A 351 -11.16 -7.45 7.65
N SER A 352 -12.08 -7.85 6.77
CA SER A 352 -11.76 -8.26 5.40
C SER A 352 -11.44 -7.06 4.50
N ARG A 353 -11.88 -5.85 4.89
CA ARG A 353 -11.77 -4.61 4.11
C ARG A 353 -12.36 -4.74 2.70
N LEU A 354 -13.27 -5.70 2.51
CA LEU A 354 -14.00 -5.84 1.25
C LEU A 354 -14.92 -4.63 1.05
N PRO A 355 -14.98 -4.09 -0.19
CA PRO A 355 -15.81 -2.94 -0.50
C PRO A 355 -17.30 -3.29 -0.41
N VAL A 356 -18.05 -2.43 0.26
CA VAL A 356 -19.50 -2.51 0.44
C VAL A 356 -20.15 -1.49 -0.50
N ARG A 357 -21.01 -1.94 -1.42
CA ARG A 357 -21.82 -1.02 -2.23
C ARG A 357 -22.85 -0.30 -1.36
N VAL A 358 -22.94 1.01 -1.48
CA VAL A 358 -23.97 1.79 -0.79
C VAL A 358 -25.07 2.16 -1.76
N ILE A 359 -26.31 1.92 -1.33
CA ILE A 359 -27.52 2.30 -2.04
C ILE A 359 -28.31 3.24 -1.13
N ARG A 360 -28.68 4.42 -1.62
CA ARG A 360 -29.55 5.37 -0.91
C ARG A 360 -30.95 5.32 -1.50
N GLY A 361 -31.97 5.25 -0.65
CA GLY A 361 -33.38 5.26 -1.03
C GLY A 361 -34.06 6.57 -0.61
N ALA A 362 -35.02 7.03 -1.41
CA ALA A 362 -35.73 8.29 -1.17
C ALA A 362 -36.36 8.38 0.23
N ASP A 363 -36.83 7.25 0.77
CA ASP A 363 -37.46 7.15 2.10
C ASP A 363 -36.50 7.47 3.26
N ALA A 364 -35.18 7.47 3.03
CA ALA A 364 -34.22 7.92 4.05
C ALA A 364 -34.34 9.43 4.33
N GLY A 365 -34.79 10.22 3.35
CA GLY A 365 -35.08 11.64 3.53
C GLY A 365 -33.87 12.50 3.91
N THR A 366 -32.64 12.03 3.65
CA THR A 366 -31.39 12.77 3.88
C THR A 366 -31.10 13.69 2.69
N GLU A 367 -30.19 14.66 2.86
CA GLU A 367 -29.77 15.53 1.74
C GLU A 367 -29.08 14.76 0.60
N HIS A 368 -28.58 13.55 0.89
CA HIS A 368 -27.94 12.65 -0.07
C HIS A 368 -28.91 11.64 -0.68
N SER A 369 -30.18 11.61 -0.24
CA SER A 369 -31.18 10.69 -0.75
C SER A 369 -31.68 11.15 -2.14
N PRO A 370 -31.97 10.23 -3.06
CA PRO A 370 -32.58 10.59 -4.34
C PRO A 370 -34.00 11.13 -4.13
N SER A 371 -34.50 11.90 -5.10
CA SER A 371 -35.86 12.48 -5.04
C SER A 371 -36.97 11.42 -5.09
N SER A 372 -36.69 10.26 -5.70
CA SER A 372 -37.56 9.09 -5.76
C SER A 372 -36.74 7.82 -5.96
N GLY A 373 -37.30 6.66 -5.65
CA GLY A 373 -36.63 5.37 -5.88
C GLY A 373 -35.34 5.21 -5.06
N TYR A 374 -34.29 4.71 -5.72
CA TYR A 374 -32.99 4.38 -5.13
C TYR A 374 -31.84 4.85 -6.03
N SER A 375 -30.69 5.18 -5.46
CA SER A 375 -29.44 5.51 -6.17
C SER A 375 -28.30 4.61 -5.70
N TYR A 376 -27.44 4.19 -6.63
CA TYR A 376 -26.18 3.52 -6.32
C TYR A 376 -25.06 4.54 -6.11
N ASP A 377 -24.53 4.63 -4.90
CA ASP A 377 -23.67 5.73 -4.47
C ASP A 377 -22.21 5.30 -4.28
N GLY A 378 -21.81 4.22 -4.95
CA GLY A 378 -20.42 3.78 -4.98
C GLY A 378 -20.04 2.82 -3.86
N LEU A 379 -18.74 2.73 -3.61
CA LEU A 379 -18.12 1.74 -2.73
C LEU A 379 -17.66 2.38 -1.44
N PHE A 380 -17.88 1.69 -0.34
CA PHE A 380 -17.48 2.12 0.99
C PHE A 380 -16.70 1.00 1.70
N THR A 381 -15.97 1.35 2.75
CA THR A 381 -15.40 0.38 3.69
C THR A 381 -16.04 0.54 5.06
N VAL A 382 -16.17 -0.56 5.79
CA VAL A 382 -16.51 -0.50 7.22
C VAL A 382 -15.24 -0.14 7.99
N ALA A 383 -15.20 1.06 8.53
CA ALA A 383 -14.06 1.59 9.27
C ALA A 383 -14.10 1.17 10.75
N ASP A 384 -15.30 1.14 11.34
CA ASP A 384 -15.49 0.87 12.77
C ASP A 384 -16.89 0.29 13.08
N HIS A 385 -17.05 -0.33 14.24
CA HIS A 385 -18.34 -0.77 14.78
C HIS A 385 -18.41 -0.70 16.31
N TRP A 386 -19.59 -0.39 16.85
CA TRP A 386 -19.85 -0.35 18.29
C TRP A 386 -21.32 -0.66 18.61
N SER A 387 -21.63 -0.82 19.89
CA SER A 387 -23.00 -0.86 20.41
C SER A 387 -23.33 0.39 21.21
N THR A 388 -24.58 0.83 21.12
CA THR A 388 -25.11 1.98 21.88
C THR A 388 -26.58 1.77 22.20
N ILE A 389 -27.14 2.59 23.10
CA ILE A 389 -28.59 2.62 23.32
C ILE A 389 -29.19 3.53 22.25
N GLY A 390 -30.00 2.95 21.38
CA GLY A 390 -30.69 3.67 20.31
C GLY A 390 -31.80 4.56 20.85
N LEU A 391 -32.36 5.39 19.97
CA LEU A 391 -33.42 6.34 20.28
C LEU A 391 -34.73 5.68 20.76
N ASP A 392 -34.91 4.37 20.57
CA ASP A 392 -36.03 3.58 21.10
C ASP A 392 -35.72 2.93 22.47
N GLY A 393 -34.54 3.16 23.05
CA GLY A 393 -34.16 2.69 24.39
C GLY A 393 -33.58 1.28 24.44
N PHE A 394 -33.42 0.62 23.29
CA PHE A 394 -32.79 -0.70 23.17
C PHE A 394 -31.37 -0.60 22.64
N ARG A 395 -30.54 -1.59 22.94
CA ARG A 395 -29.17 -1.65 22.43
C ARG A 395 -29.17 -1.97 20.94
N ILE A 396 -28.54 -1.12 20.16
CA ILE A 396 -28.34 -1.27 18.72
C ILE A 396 -26.85 -1.40 18.40
N LEU A 397 -26.54 -2.02 17.26
CA LEU A 397 -25.20 -1.99 16.67
C LEU A 397 -25.13 -0.86 15.65
N GLN A 398 -24.02 -0.13 15.62
CA GLN A 398 -23.76 0.89 14.63
C GLN A 398 -22.41 0.64 13.96
N PHE A 399 -22.34 1.03 12.70
CA PHE A 399 -21.19 0.84 11.83
C PHE A 399 -20.83 2.18 11.22
N ARG A 400 -19.53 2.50 11.23
CA ARG A 400 -19.01 3.66 10.51
C ARG A 400 -18.51 3.20 9.15
N LEU A 401 -19.10 3.73 8.09
CA LEU A 401 -18.70 3.47 6.71
C LEU A 401 -18.07 4.70 6.08
N GLU A 402 -16.99 4.50 5.31
CA GLU A 402 -16.26 5.57 4.62
C GLU A 402 -16.14 5.28 3.12
N ALA A 403 -16.43 6.28 2.29
CA ALA A 403 -16.37 6.17 0.83
C ALA A 403 -14.96 5.88 0.32
N LEU A 404 -14.88 4.93 -0.61
CA LEU A 404 -13.71 4.59 -1.42
C LEU A 404 -13.76 5.43 -2.71
N ASN A 405 -13.20 6.63 -2.70
CA ASN A 405 -13.12 7.45 -3.91
C ASN A 405 -11.72 7.30 -4.54
N ASP A 406 -11.67 7.17 -5.87
CA ASP A 406 -10.44 7.11 -6.69
C ASP A 406 -9.81 8.49 -6.97
N GLU A 407 -10.49 9.58 -6.59
CA GLU A 407 -10.01 10.95 -6.81
C GLU A 407 -9.17 11.45 -5.63
N SER A 408 -7.87 11.62 -5.89
CA SER A 408 -6.94 12.49 -5.16
C SER A 408 -7.16 12.61 -3.65
N ASP A 409 -6.74 11.58 -2.93
CA ASP A 409 -6.39 11.64 -1.50
C ASP A 409 -5.17 12.57 -1.19
N THR A 410 -4.82 13.46 -2.13
CA THR A 410 -3.78 14.49 -2.06
C THR A 410 -4.31 15.90 -1.84
N GLU A 411 -5.63 16.10 -1.70
CA GLU A 411 -6.13 17.40 -1.24
C GLU A 411 -5.91 17.53 0.27
N TYR A 412 -4.77 18.13 0.62
CA TYR A 412 -4.73 18.99 1.81
C TYR A 412 -5.84 20.03 1.64
N PRO A 413 -6.65 20.29 2.68
CA PRO A 413 -7.86 21.11 2.55
C PRO A 413 -7.55 22.43 1.82
N SER A 414 -8.27 22.65 0.72
CA SER A 414 -8.31 23.93 0.02
C SER A 414 -8.76 25.03 0.98
N THR A 415 -8.18 26.20 0.78
CA THR A 415 -8.07 27.33 1.71
C THR A 415 -9.38 28.03 2.14
N GLU A 416 -10.57 27.49 1.85
CA GLU A 416 -11.83 28.23 2.02
C GLU A 416 -12.63 27.89 3.30
N HIS A 417 -12.19 26.93 4.12
CA HIS A 417 -12.77 26.66 5.45
C HIS A 417 -11.78 26.93 6.60
N GLN A 418 -11.09 28.07 6.54
CA GLN A 418 -10.04 28.53 7.48
C GLN A 418 -10.53 29.05 8.85
N HIS A 419 -11.60 28.51 9.43
CA HIS A 419 -11.96 28.82 10.82
C HIS A 419 -12.13 27.55 11.64
N SER A 420 -11.01 26.83 11.89
CA SER A 420 -10.72 26.11 13.16
C SER A 420 -9.65 25.01 13.10
N GLN A 421 -9.07 24.66 11.94
CA GLN A 421 -8.07 23.58 11.89
C GLN A 421 -6.61 24.12 11.89
N PRO A 422 -5.73 23.61 12.77
CA PRO A 422 -4.32 24.01 12.79
C PRO A 422 -3.61 23.57 11.51
N HIS A 423 -2.71 24.40 10.98
CA HIS A 423 -1.83 24.06 9.85
C HIS A 423 -1.25 22.64 10.01
N ILE A 424 -1.70 21.70 9.18
CA ILE A 424 -1.33 20.28 9.27
C ILE A 424 0.05 20.10 8.65
N ALA A 425 1.10 20.31 9.44
CA ALA A 425 2.47 19.97 9.04
C ALA A 425 2.59 18.43 8.93
N PRO A 426 3.01 17.87 7.78
CA PRO A 426 3.00 16.42 7.53
C PRO A 426 4.02 15.62 8.37
N ASP A 427 4.98 16.30 8.99
CA ASP A 427 5.89 15.71 9.98
C ASP A 427 5.24 15.53 11.37
N ARG A 428 4.17 16.29 11.63
CA ARG A 428 3.45 16.28 12.90
C ARG A 428 2.18 15.43 12.84
N TRP A 429 1.43 15.47 11.75
CA TRP A 429 0.13 14.82 11.68
C TRP A 429 0.12 13.62 10.73
N GLU A 430 -0.43 12.51 11.21
CA GLU A 430 -0.63 11.29 10.45
C GLU A 430 -2.12 11.08 10.23
N ARG A 431 -2.54 10.89 8.97
CA ARG A 431 -3.93 10.58 8.65
C ARG A 431 -4.20 9.10 8.95
N ILE A 432 -5.18 8.82 9.81
CA ILE A 432 -5.55 7.45 10.21
C ILE A 432 -6.87 6.96 9.60
N SER A 433 -7.71 7.88 9.14
CA SER A 433 -8.99 7.61 8.47
C SER A 433 -9.40 8.87 7.67
N ARG A 434 -10.43 8.79 6.82
CA ARG A 434 -10.90 9.94 6.01
C ARG A 434 -11.23 11.12 6.93
N GLY A 435 -10.52 12.24 6.73
CA GLY A 435 -10.69 13.47 7.53
C GLY A 435 -10.21 13.38 8.98
N ILE A 436 -9.56 12.28 9.39
CA ILE A 436 -9.08 12.09 10.76
C ILE A 436 -7.57 11.98 10.79
N TYR A 437 -6.98 12.85 11.61
CA TYR A 437 -5.54 12.96 11.80
C TYR A 437 -5.17 12.79 13.28
N GLN A 438 -4.02 12.17 13.53
CA GLN A 438 -3.41 12.04 14.85
C GLN A 438 -2.04 12.71 14.87
N ASP A 439 -1.60 13.19 16.03
CA ASP A 439 -0.28 13.77 16.24
C ASP A 439 0.75 12.63 16.38
N ARG A 440 1.55 12.48 15.33
CA ARG A 440 2.63 11.49 15.23
C ARG A 440 3.61 11.59 16.40
N GLN A 441 3.82 12.79 16.96
CA GLN A 441 4.72 12.97 18.10
C GLN A 441 4.17 12.35 19.38
N LEU A 442 2.84 12.34 19.57
CA LEU A 442 2.21 11.67 20.70
C LEU A 442 2.37 10.15 20.59
N SER A 443 2.13 9.59 19.41
CA SER A 443 2.32 8.16 19.14
C SER A 443 3.78 7.73 19.36
N GLU A 444 4.74 8.48 18.83
CA GLU A 444 6.17 8.22 19.05
C GLU A 444 6.57 8.35 20.52
N ARG A 445 5.99 9.32 21.24
CA ARG A 445 6.25 9.51 22.67
C ARG A 445 5.72 8.34 23.50
N ILE A 446 4.50 7.87 23.23
CA ILE A 446 3.92 6.69 23.90
C ILE A 446 4.75 5.44 23.62
N LYS A 447 5.11 5.15 22.37
CA LYS A 447 5.97 4.02 22.02
C LYS A 447 7.29 4.04 22.77
N LYS A 448 7.93 5.20 22.87
CA LYS A 448 9.17 5.38 23.64
C LYS A 448 8.98 5.18 25.15
N MET A 449 7.83 5.55 25.72
CA MET A 449 7.58 5.33 27.16
C MET A 449 7.56 3.85 27.55
N TYR A 450 7.17 2.98 26.61
CA TYR A 450 7.06 1.54 26.79
C TYR A 450 8.16 0.75 26.08
N ASP A 451 9.17 1.42 25.51
CA ASP A 451 10.22 0.78 24.70
C ASP A 451 9.67 -0.14 23.59
N ASN A 452 8.53 0.25 23.00
CA ASN A 452 7.76 -0.54 22.04
C ASN A 452 7.32 -1.93 22.54
N GLU A 453 7.21 -2.13 23.85
CA GLU A 453 6.53 -3.28 24.44
C GLU A 453 5.02 -3.06 24.42
N CYS A 454 4.28 -4.14 24.17
CA CYS A 454 2.83 -4.13 24.27
C CYS A 454 2.39 -3.93 25.72
N GLN A 455 1.51 -2.96 25.98
CA GLN A 455 0.95 -2.74 27.32
C GLN A 455 0.08 -3.90 27.81
N ILE A 456 -0.44 -4.75 26.91
CA ILE A 456 -1.23 -5.93 27.27
C ILE A 456 -0.32 -7.13 27.54
N CYS A 457 0.44 -7.60 26.54
CA CYS A 457 1.21 -8.85 26.69
C CYS A 457 2.69 -8.67 27.08
N GLY A 458 3.20 -7.45 27.14
CA GLY A 458 4.61 -7.17 27.45
C GLY A 458 5.62 -7.57 26.36
N ILE A 459 5.18 -8.11 25.23
CA ILE A 459 6.08 -8.53 24.15
C ILE A 459 6.60 -7.29 23.39
N ALA A 460 7.93 -7.15 23.29
CA ALA A 460 8.59 -6.31 22.32
C ALA A 460 8.79 -7.08 21.00
N LEU A 461 8.19 -6.59 19.91
CA LEU A 461 8.41 -7.20 18.59
C LEU A 461 9.69 -6.65 17.98
N GLU A 462 10.75 -7.45 17.95
CA GLU A 462 12.01 -7.05 17.34
C GLU A 462 12.03 -7.36 15.84
N THR A 463 12.42 -6.36 15.07
CA THR A 463 12.64 -6.47 13.62
C THR A 463 14.13 -6.51 13.30
N ILE A 464 14.48 -6.89 12.08
CA ILE A 464 15.87 -6.98 11.61
C ILE A 464 16.61 -5.67 11.90
N GLY A 465 17.75 -5.78 12.59
CA GLY A 465 18.54 -4.62 13.06
C GLY A 465 18.24 -4.20 14.49
N GLY A 466 17.52 -5.01 15.28
CA GLY A 466 17.23 -4.73 16.69
C GLY A 466 16.19 -3.63 16.90
N ILE A 467 15.47 -3.24 15.84
CA ILE A 467 14.45 -2.19 15.92
C ILE A 467 13.17 -2.81 16.47
N ARG A 468 12.75 -2.37 17.65
CA ARG A 468 11.49 -2.77 18.27
C ARG A 468 10.30 -2.07 17.60
N TYR A 469 9.18 -2.78 17.46
CA TYR A 469 7.99 -2.33 16.76
C TYR A 469 6.75 -2.46 17.65
N ALA A 470 5.96 -1.39 17.70
CA ALA A 470 4.63 -1.36 18.28
C ALA A 470 3.70 -0.41 17.50
N GLU A 471 2.41 -0.62 17.69
CA GLU A 471 1.32 0.22 17.20
C GLU A 471 0.71 1.02 18.34
N THR A 472 -0.03 2.08 18.00
CA THR A 472 -0.72 2.91 18.99
C THR A 472 -2.18 3.05 18.64
N THR A 473 -3.07 2.81 19.60
CA THR A 473 -4.52 3.01 19.43
C THR A 473 -5.05 4.05 20.39
N HIS A 474 -6.06 4.80 19.96
CA HIS A 474 -6.82 5.64 20.86
C HIS A 474 -7.86 4.78 21.60
N ILE A 475 -7.99 4.96 22.91
CA ILE A 475 -8.95 4.23 23.75
C ILE A 475 -10.37 4.65 23.38
N ARG A 476 -10.61 5.96 23.35
CA ARG A 476 -11.78 6.57 22.73
C ARG A 476 -11.39 7.05 21.33
N GLY A 477 -11.96 6.44 20.30
CA GLY A 477 -11.67 6.74 18.90
C GLY A 477 -11.80 8.23 18.56
N LEU A 478 -10.95 8.69 17.63
CA LEU A 478 -10.97 10.07 17.12
C LEU A 478 -12.14 10.28 16.13
N GLY A 479 -12.55 11.54 15.97
CA GLY A 479 -13.57 11.96 15.01
C GLY A 479 -14.95 11.33 15.21
N ILE A 480 -15.87 11.57 14.27
CA ILE A 480 -17.28 11.20 14.43
C ILE A 480 -17.45 9.66 14.44
N PRO A 481 -18.31 9.10 15.30
CA PRO A 481 -19.14 9.79 16.31
C PRO A 481 -18.46 9.89 17.69
N HIS A 482 -17.30 9.27 17.87
CA HIS A 482 -16.68 9.10 19.17
C HIS A 482 -16.07 10.39 19.72
N ASN A 483 -15.47 11.21 18.87
CA ASN A 483 -14.90 12.51 19.19
C ASN A 483 -13.93 12.46 20.39
N GLY A 484 -13.12 11.41 20.46
CA GLY A 484 -12.04 11.29 21.44
C GLY A 484 -10.95 12.34 21.21
N PRO A 485 -10.29 12.83 22.27
CA PRO A 485 -9.19 13.76 22.13
C PRO A 485 -7.90 13.03 21.73
N ASP A 486 -7.08 13.70 20.94
CA ASP A 486 -5.74 13.22 20.60
C ASP A 486 -4.73 13.61 21.69
N THR A 487 -4.72 12.84 22.78
CA THR A 487 -3.93 13.11 23.99
C THR A 487 -3.30 11.84 24.53
N LEU A 488 -2.15 11.96 25.21
CA LEU A 488 -1.40 10.80 25.74
C LEU A 488 -2.26 9.89 26.63
N ASN A 489 -3.12 10.45 27.47
CA ASN A 489 -4.00 9.69 28.37
C ASN A 489 -5.12 8.91 27.66
N ASN A 490 -5.28 9.12 26.35
CA ASN A 490 -6.22 8.42 25.48
C ASN A 490 -5.50 7.44 24.54
N ILE A 491 -4.19 7.16 24.68
CA ILE A 491 -3.45 6.33 23.71
C ILE A 491 -2.80 5.14 24.43
N LEU A 492 -2.88 3.95 23.83
CA LEU A 492 -2.17 2.75 24.28
C LEU A 492 -1.08 2.33 23.28
N CYS A 493 0.05 1.80 23.78
CA CYS A 493 1.11 1.14 23.01
C CYS A 493 0.84 -0.38 22.97
N LEU A 494 0.53 -0.94 21.81
CA LEU A 494 0.11 -2.34 21.65
C LEU A 494 0.88 -3.04 20.52
N CYS A 495 0.98 -4.37 20.58
CA CYS A 495 1.39 -5.16 19.42
C CYS A 495 0.22 -5.28 18.41
N PRO A 496 0.47 -5.63 17.13
CA PRO A 496 -0.56 -5.73 16.11
C PRO A 496 -1.74 -6.63 16.48
N ASN A 497 -1.48 -7.74 17.17
CA ASN A 497 -2.53 -8.67 17.58
C ASN A 497 -3.47 -8.01 18.59
N HIS A 498 -2.92 -7.47 19.69
CA HIS A 498 -3.74 -6.84 20.73
C HIS A 498 -4.37 -5.53 20.28
N ARG A 499 -3.73 -4.81 19.35
CA ARG A 499 -4.32 -3.65 18.70
C ARG A 499 -5.65 -4.02 18.05
N ILE A 500 -5.63 -5.04 17.18
CA ILE A 500 -6.83 -5.47 16.47
C ILE A 500 -7.88 -6.02 17.44
N LEU A 501 -7.48 -6.81 18.44
CA LEU A 501 -8.42 -7.34 19.44
C LEU A 501 -9.07 -6.24 20.30
N PHE A 502 -8.34 -5.19 20.62
CA PHE A 502 -8.85 -4.04 21.36
C PHE A 502 -9.82 -3.21 20.52
N ASP A 503 -9.46 -2.89 19.28
CA ASP A 503 -10.31 -2.14 18.35
C ASP A 503 -11.63 -2.88 18.04
N LEU A 504 -11.59 -4.23 17.97
CA LEU A 504 -12.79 -5.06 17.77
C LEU A 504 -13.57 -5.35 19.07
N GLY A 505 -13.11 -4.85 20.22
CA GLY A 505 -13.75 -5.10 21.51
C GLY A 505 -13.64 -6.53 22.04
N ALA A 506 -12.82 -7.38 21.41
CA ALA A 506 -12.53 -8.74 21.90
C ALA A 506 -11.69 -8.69 23.19
N VAL A 507 -10.94 -7.60 23.39
CA VAL A 507 -10.23 -7.29 24.63
C VAL A 507 -10.71 -5.93 25.15
N THR A 508 -11.03 -5.87 26.43
CA THR A 508 -11.39 -4.62 27.13
C THR A 508 -10.55 -4.44 28.39
N ILE A 509 -10.55 -3.24 28.96
CA ILE A 509 -9.83 -2.93 30.20
C ILE A 509 -10.86 -2.52 31.25
N ASP A 510 -10.68 -2.95 32.49
CA ASP A 510 -11.57 -2.61 33.60
C ASP A 510 -11.12 -1.37 34.40
N ASP A 511 -11.86 -1.02 35.45
CA ASP A 511 -11.57 0.17 36.27
C ASP A 511 -10.30 0.02 37.14
N ASN A 512 -9.86 -1.23 37.33
CA ASN A 512 -8.63 -1.57 38.04
C ASN A 512 -7.44 -1.74 37.07
N LEU A 513 -7.62 -1.35 35.80
CA LEU A 513 -6.66 -1.52 34.71
C LEU A 513 -6.34 -2.99 34.42
N GLN A 514 -7.26 -3.91 34.67
CA GLN A 514 -7.07 -5.31 34.31
C GLN A 514 -7.61 -5.58 32.91
N VAL A 515 -6.87 -6.35 32.12
CA VAL A 515 -7.20 -6.68 30.74
C VAL A 515 -8.09 -7.93 30.73
N VAL A 516 -9.25 -7.83 30.10
CA VAL A 516 -10.28 -8.89 30.09
C VAL A 516 -10.54 -9.35 28.66
N ASP A 517 -10.46 -10.66 28.44
CA ASP A 517 -10.93 -11.31 27.22
C ASP A 517 -12.47 -11.34 27.24
N LYS A 518 -13.10 -10.69 26.27
CA LYS A 518 -14.57 -10.61 26.19
C LYS A 518 -15.23 -11.87 25.66
N ILE A 519 -14.48 -12.77 25.04
CA ILE A 519 -14.96 -14.05 24.51
C ILE A 519 -15.02 -15.08 25.63
N THR A 520 -13.94 -15.22 26.41
CA THR A 520 -13.88 -16.20 27.51
C THR A 520 -14.40 -15.62 28.83
N GLY A 521 -14.37 -14.31 29.00
CA GLY A 521 -14.65 -13.62 30.26
C GLY A 521 -13.49 -13.67 31.25
N GLU A 522 -12.34 -14.22 30.84
CA GLU A 522 -11.18 -14.41 31.70
C GLU A 522 -10.29 -13.17 31.75
N LEU A 523 -9.58 -13.04 32.87
CA LEU A 523 -8.52 -12.05 33.04
C LEU A 523 -7.28 -12.50 32.26
N ILE A 524 -6.75 -11.62 31.41
CA ILE A 524 -5.52 -11.87 30.64
C ILE A 524 -4.30 -11.52 31.51
N ASP A 525 -4.20 -10.27 31.92
CA ASP A 525 -3.10 -9.72 32.74
C ASP A 525 -3.52 -8.33 33.25
N ASP A 526 -2.72 -7.73 34.14
CA ASP A 526 -2.83 -6.31 34.45
C ASP A 526 -2.25 -5.48 33.28
N LEU A 527 -2.92 -4.38 32.92
CA LEU A 527 -2.42 -3.45 31.91
C LEU A 527 -1.11 -2.83 32.41
N ARG A 528 -0.04 -3.03 31.65
CA ARG A 528 1.27 -2.48 31.97
C ARG A 528 1.23 -0.97 31.80
N VAL A 529 1.41 -0.26 32.91
CA VAL A 529 1.45 1.20 32.96
C VAL A 529 2.75 1.69 33.59
N THR A 530 3.30 2.78 33.07
CA THR A 530 4.45 3.46 33.69
C THR A 530 3.98 4.71 34.45
N PRO A 531 4.69 5.17 35.50
CA PRO A 531 4.32 6.38 36.23
C PRO A 531 4.23 7.66 35.36
N LYS A 532 4.85 7.64 34.17
CA LYS A 532 4.84 8.75 33.20
C LYS A 532 3.64 8.74 32.27
N HIS A 533 2.89 7.63 32.22
CA HIS A 533 1.70 7.47 31.39
C HIS A 533 0.47 7.25 32.27
N ARG A 534 -0.37 8.28 32.39
CA ARG A 534 -1.63 8.21 33.13
C ARG A 534 -2.78 7.98 32.15
N VAL A 535 -3.22 6.74 32.02
CA VAL A 535 -4.38 6.39 31.21
C VAL A 535 -5.65 6.94 31.89
N ASP A 536 -6.53 7.59 31.12
CA ASP A 536 -7.77 8.13 31.64
C ASP A 536 -8.86 7.05 31.71
N LEU A 537 -9.30 6.74 32.94
CA LEU A 537 -10.34 5.73 33.17
C LEU A 537 -11.68 6.09 32.51
N SER A 538 -11.95 7.37 32.23
CA SER A 538 -13.18 7.75 31.51
C SER A 538 -13.18 7.23 30.07
N PHE A 539 -12.02 7.21 29.39
CA PHE A 539 -11.91 6.64 28.05
C PHE A 539 -11.98 5.11 28.08
N ILE A 540 -11.40 4.46 29.09
CA ILE A 540 -11.53 3.01 29.29
C ILE A 540 -12.99 2.62 29.48
N ARG A 541 -13.71 3.33 30.37
CA ARG A 541 -15.15 3.11 30.59
C ARG A 541 -15.95 3.29 29.31
N TYR A 542 -15.65 4.34 28.54
CA TYR A 542 -16.27 4.61 27.26
C TYR A 542 -16.05 3.46 26.26
N HIS A 543 -14.81 3.02 26.05
CA HIS A 543 -14.49 1.87 25.18
C HIS A 543 -15.21 0.59 25.62
N ARG A 544 -15.14 0.27 26.92
CA ARG A 544 -15.83 -0.91 27.47
C ARG A 544 -17.34 -0.85 27.27
N ASP A 545 -17.95 0.34 27.37
CA ASP A 545 -19.38 0.53 27.16
C ASP A 545 -19.79 0.39 25.68
N LEU A 546 -18.93 0.82 24.74
CA LEU A 546 -19.11 0.62 23.30
C LEU A 546 -19.12 -0.85 22.90
N HIS A 547 -18.35 -1.70 23.58
CA HIS A 547 -18.25 -3.13 23.27
C HIS A 547 -19.05 -4.02 24.21
N LYS A 548 -20.06 -3.47 24.90
CA LYS A 548 -21.06 -4.28 25.61
C LYS A 548 -21.87 -5.07 24.60
N THR A 549 -21.72 -6.38 24.59
CA THR A 549 -22.53 -7.30 23.78
C THR A 549 -23.59 -7.98 24.63
N THR A 550 -24.81 -8.08 24.10
CA THR A 550 -25.85 -8.97 24.61
C THR A 550 -25.57 -10.38 24.05
N LEU A 551 -24.45 -10.98 24.41
CA LEU A 551 -24.24 -12.41 24.17
C LEU A 551 -25.17 -13.13 25.14
N THR A 552 -26.28 -13.68 24.64
CA THR A 552 -27.02 -14.69 25.40
C THR A 552 -26.03 -15.83 25.64
N GLN A 553 -25.58 -16.00 26.88
CA GLN A 553 -24.92 -17.23 27.32
C GLN A 553 -25.83 -18.37 26.87
N SER A 554 -25.40 -19.13 25.87
CA SER A 554 -25.99 -20.41 25.59
C SER A 554 -25.80 -21.24 26.86
N ASP A 555 -26.90 -21.54 27.55
CA ASP A 555 -27.02 -22.59 28.56
C ASP A 555 -26.43 -23.89 27.97
N HIS A 556 -25.12 -24.07 28.07
CA HIS A 556 -24.52 -25.40 28.10
C HIS A 556 -24.71 -25.93 29.52
N ARG A 557 -25.97 -26.10 29.91
CA ARG A 557 -26.33 -27.11 30.91
C ARG A 557 -26.18 -28.45 30.21
N GLN A 558 -25.00 -29.05 30.35
CA GLN A 558 -24.94 -30.51 30.34
C GLN A 558 -25.74 -30.99 31.55
N SER A 559 -26.97 -31.42 31.28
CA SER A 559 -27.71 -32.33 32.16
C SER A 559 -26.96 -33.67 32.28
N PRO A 560 -27.13 -34.38 33.41
CA PRO A 560 -26.11 -35.23 34.03
C PRO A 560 -25.69 -36.47 33.25
#